data_AF-A0A0L8GXF9-F1
#
_entry.id   AF-A0A0L8GXF9-F1
#
_cell.length_a   1.000
_cell.length_b   1.000
_cell.length_c   1.000
_cell.angle_alpha   90.00
_cell.angle_beta   90.00
_cell.angle_gamma   90.00
#
_symmetry.space_group_name_H-M   'P 1'
#
loop_
_entity.id
_entity.type
_entity.pdbx_description
1 polymer ?
#
loop_
_entity_poly.entity_id
_entity_poly.type
_entity_poly.pdbx_seq_one_letter_code
_entity_poly.pdbx_strand_id
1 'polypeptide(L)'
;INVSVKTYQKLSKYKDLKIEISKMWNLKTKTIPVVVGPLIMIAKGADYYIAQIPGKPKMTEIQKIVLMGTAHILRKVLCNLKF
;
A
#
# COMPACT_ATOMS: atom_id res chain seq x y z
N ILE A 1 -8.12 -11.35 -7.83
CA ILE A 1 -7.97 -10.70 -6.48
C ILE A 1 -9.22 -9.91 -6.20
N ASN A 2 -9.86 -10.16 -5.06
CA ASN A 2 -10.95 -9.30 -4.61
C ASN A 2 -10.35 -8.07 -3.90
N VAL A 3 -10.30 -6.94 -4.60
CA VAL A 3 -9.69 -5.70 -4.10
C VAL A 3 -10.40 -5.21 -2.84
N SER A 4 -11.73 -5.26 -2.82
CA SER A 4 -12.54 -4.76 -1.70
C SER A 4 -12.19 -5.49 -0.40
N VAL A 5 -12.07 -6.81 -0.46
CA VAL A 5 -11.66 -7.65 0.68
C VAL A 5 -10.26 -7.28 1.16
N LYS A 6 -9.28 -7.15 0.26
CA LYS A 6 -7.91 -6.74 0.65
C LYS A 6 -7.86 -5.33 1.23
N THR A 7 -8.70 -4.43 0.72
CA THR A 7 -8.81 -3.05 1.21
C THR A 7 -9.35 -3.04 2.64
N TYR A 8 -10.43 -3.79 2.89
CA TYR A 8 -11.01 -3.95 4.22
C TYR A 8 -10.01 -4.59 5.19
N GLN A 9 -9.31 -5.65 4.78
CA GLN A 9 -8.27 -6.29 5.58
C GLN A 9 -7.18 -5.30 6.02
N LYS A 10 -6.70 -4.43 5.11
CA LYS A 10 -5.75 -3.38 5.46
C LYS A 10 -6.35 -2.40 6.46
N LEU A 11 -7.56 -1.91 6.22
CA LEU A 11 -8.21 -0.95 7.13
C LEU A 11 -8.44 -1.53 8.53
N SER A 12 -8.83 -2.80 8.61
CA SER A 12 -9.02 -3.52 9.87
C SER A 12 -7.68 -3.71 10.60
N LYS A 13 -6.65 -4.17 9.90
CA LYS A 13 -5.31 -4.42 10.48
C LYS A 13 -4.69 -3.17 11.12
N TYR A 14 -4.94 -1.99 10.56
CA TYR A 14 -4.35 -0.73 11.04
C TYR A 14 -5.34 0.13 11.85
N LYS A 15 -6.47 -0.43 12.30
CA LYS A 15 -7.49 0.30 13.04
C LYS A 15 -6.96 0.79 14.40
N ASP A 16 -6.30 -0.07 15.15
CA ASP A 16 -5.82 0.28 16.49
C ASP A 16 -4.67 1.28 16.42
N LEU A 17 -3.73 1.08 15.48
CA LEU A 17 -2.67 2.05 15.20
C LEU A 17 -3.23 3.43 14.84
N LYS A 18 -4.28 3.49 14.02
CA LYS A 18 -4.94 4.76 13.68
C LYS A 18 -5.46 5.46 14.96
N ILE A 19 -6.06 4.71 15.88
CA ILE A 19 -6.60 5.23 17.15
C ILE A 19 -5.46 5.74 18.03
N GLU A 20 -4.39 4.97 18.19
CA GLU A 20 -3.23 5.35 19.00
C GLU A 20 -2.56 6.62 18.48
N ILE A 21 -2.29 6.71 17.18
CA ILE A 21 -1.72 7.93 16.56
C ILE A 21 -2.68 9.11 16.75
N SER A 22 -4.00 8.89 16.59
CA SER A 22 -4.98 9.97 16.78
C SER A 22 -4.98 10.50 18.22
N LYS A 23 -4.89 9.62 19.20
CA LYS A 23 -4.81 9.99 20.63
C LYS A 23 -3.49 10.66 20.96
N MET A 24 -2.37 10.11 20.50
CA MET A 24 -1.02 10.61 20.80
C MET A 24 -0.79 12.02 20.27
N TRP A 25 -1.25 12.30 19.04
CA TRP A 25 -1.06 13.60 18.41
C TRP A 25 -2.26 14.54 18.60
N ASN A 26 -3.36 14.08 19.19
CA ASN A 26 -4.64 14.80 19.27
C ASN A 26 -5.12 15.34 17.91
N LEU A 27 -4.91 14.56 16.84
CA LEU A 27 -5.25 14.93 15.46
C LEU A 27 -6.15 13.89 14.80
N LYS A 28 -6.95 14.33 13.83
CA LYS A 28 -7.76 13.42 12.99
C LYS A 28 -6.84 12.64 12.05
N THR A 29 -6.68 11.35 12.30
CA THR A 29 -5.89 10.45 11.45
C THR A 29 -6.76 9.73 10.42
N LYS A 30 -6.19 9.39 9.27
CA LYS A 30 -6.87 8.61 8.23
C LYS A 30 -5.92 7.54 7.68
N THR A 31 -6.43 6.32 7.58
CA THR A 31 -5.72 5.23 6.92
C THR A 31 -6.09 5.23 5.44
N ILE A 32 -5.09 5.35 4.56
CA ILE A 32 -5.26 5.31 3.10
C ILE A 32 -4.74 3.94 2.61
N PRO A 33 -5.63 3.00 2.23
CA PRO A 33 -5.21 1.68 1.76
C PRO A 33 -4.75 1.74 0.30
N VAL A 34 -3.46 1.47 0.05
CA VAL A 34 -2.93 1.25 -1.31
C VAL A 34 -2.80 -0.25 -1.55
N VAL A 35 -3.60 -0.82 -2.44
CA VAL A 35 -3.59 -2.26 -2.77
C VAL A 35 -3.04 -2.47 -4.18
N VAL A 36 -1.95 -3.22 -4.29
CA VAL A 36 -1.31 -3.58 -5.56
C VAL A 36 -1.35 -5.10 -5.73
N GLY A 37 -1.70 -5.54 -6.93
CA GLY A 37 -1.80 -6.95 -7.30
C GLY A 37 -0.44 -7.59 -7.67
N PRO A 38 -0.41 -8.92 -7.87
CA PRO A 38 0.79 -9.70 -8.21
C PRO A 38 1.51 -9.22 -9.46
N LEU A 39 0.76 -8.80 -10.48
CA LEU A 39 1.30 -8.24 -11.73
C LEU A 39 1.42 -6.71 -11.67
N ILE A 40 1.52 -6.13 -10.47
CA ILE A 40 1.55 -4.67 -10.24
C ILE A 40 0.29 -3.97 -10.77
N MET A 41 -0.78 -4.75 -10.93
CA MET A 41 -2.10 -4.22 -11.29
C MET A 41 -2.65 -3.44 -10.10
N ILE A 42 -3.04 -2.20 -10.36
CA ILE A 42 -3.69 -1.35 -9.36
C ILE A 42 -5.20 -1.48 -9.52
N ALA A 43 -5.89 -1.53 -8.40
CA ALA A 43 -7.32 -1.67 -8.38
C ALA A 43 -8.06 -0.46 -8.95
N LYS A 44 -9.20 -0.72 -9.62
CA LYS A 44 -10.16 0.34 -9.95
C LYS A 44 -10.60 1.06 -8.67
N GLY A 45 -10.60 2.39 -8.69
CA GLY A 45 -10.92 3.23 -7.53
C GLY A 45 -9.74 3.54 -6.61
N ALA A 46 -8.54 3.04 -6.89
CA ALA A 46 -7.33 3.43 -6.14
C ALA A 46 -7.00 4.92 -6.31
N ASP A 47 -7.42 5.54 -7.42
CA ASP A 47 -7.24 6.98 -7.68
C ASP A 47 -7.87 7.84 -6.58
N TYR A 48 -9.04 7.42 -6.06
CA TYR A 48 -9.70 8.11 -4.94
C TYR A 48 -8.83 8.12 -3.69
N TYR A 49 -8.16 7.01 -3.38
CA TYR A 49 -7.27 6.91 -2.22
C TYR A 49 -5.98 7.70 -2.43
N ILE A 50 -5.39 7.63 -3.62
CA ILE A 50 -4.14 8.32 -3.95
C ILE A 50 -4.31 9.83 -3.98
N ALA A 51 -5.46 10.33 -4.46
CA ALA A 51 -5.77 11.76 -4.45
C ALA A 51 -5.83 12.37 -3.04
N GLN A 52 -6.01 11.54 -2.01
CA GLN A 52 -6.04 11.95 -0.60
C GLN A 52 -4.66 11.99 0.05
N ILE A 53 -3.64 11.46 -0.63
CA ILE A 53 -2.26 11.52 -0.14
C ILE A 53 -1.73 12.94 -0.43
N PRO A 54 -1.19 13.65 0.58
CA PRO A 54 -0.53 14.93 0.37
C PRO A 54 0.55 14.81 -0.72
N GLY A 55 0.59 15.75 -1.67
CA GLY A 55 1.48 15.71 -2.83
C GLY A 55 0.91 14.99 -4.05
N LYS A 56 -0.24 14.32 -3.95
CA LYS A 56 -0.98 13.68 -5.08
C LYS A 56 -0.06 12.91 -6.02
N PRO A 57 0.69 11.91 -5.51
CA PRO A 57 1.66 11.18 -6.31
C PRO A 57 0.98 10.52 -7.51
N LYS A 58 1.68 10.50 -8.65
CA LYS A 58 1.14 9.87 -9.86
C LYS A 58 1.06 8.37 -9.67
N MET A 59 -0.02 7.78 -10.19
CA MET A 59 -0.23 6.33 -10.16
C MET A 59 0.97 5.54 -10.72
N THR A 60 1.55 6.04 -11.81
CA THR A 60 2.71 5.44 -12.48
C THR A 60 3.95 5.41 -11.60
N GLU A 61 4.11 6.40 -10.72
CA GLU A 61 5.24 6.49 -9.79
C GLU A 61 5.10 5.46 -8.67
N ILE A 62 3.88 5.30 -8.14
CA ILE A 62 3.56 4.25 -7.16
C ILE A 62 3.83 2.87 -7.76
N GLN A 63 3.42 2.62 -9.01
CA GLN A 63 3.71 1.36 -9.70
C GLN A 63 5.20 1.09 -9.84
N LYS A 64 5.98 2.09 -10.25
CA LYS A 64 7.45 1.97 -10.38
C LYS A 64 8.09 1.63 -9.05
N ILE A 65 7.70 2.30 -7.96
CA ILE A 65 8.23 2.05 -6.61
C ILE A 65 7.92 0.60 -6.19
N VAL A 66 6.69 0.14 -6.39
CA VAL A 66 6.28 -1.22 -6.04
C VAL A 66 7.02 -2.25 -6.89
N LEU A 67 7.14 -2.03 -8.21
CA LEU A 67 7.91 -2.89 -9.11
C LEU A 67 9.37 -3.01 -8.66
N MET A 68 10.02 -1.89 -8.34
CA MET A 68 11.41 -1.87 -7.91
C MET A 68 11.60 -2.59 -6.56
N GLY A 69 10.69 -2.39 -5.61
CA GLY A 69 10.69 -3.08 -4.33
C GLY A 69 10.51 -4.60 -4.48
N THR A 70 9.54 -5.02 -5.31
CA THR A 70 9.31 -6.44 -5.63
C THR A 70 10.51 -7.05 -6.32
N ALA A 71 11.10 -6.37 -7.31
CA ALA A 71 12.29 -6.83 -8.00
C ALA A 71 13.51 -6.94 -7.06
N HIS A 72 13.65 -6.01 -6.11
CA HIS A 72 14.69 -6.08 -5.08
C HIS A 72 14.52 -7.29 -4.16
N ILE A 73 13.30 -7.55 -3.67
CA ILE A 73 12.99 -8.72 -2.84
C ILE A 73 13.27 -10.01 -3.63
N LEU A 74 12.83 -10.05 -4.90
CA LEU A 74 13.03 -11.21 -5.76
C LEU A 74 14.51 -11.48 -6.00
N ARG A 75 15.32 -10.47 -6.31
CA ARG A 75 16.78 -10.60 -6.41
C ARG A 75 17.38 -11.12 -5.10
N LYS A 76 16.96 -10.61 -3.95
CA LYS A 76 17.45 -11.13 -2.66
C LYS A 76 17.12 -12.61 -2.45
N VAL A 77 15.89 -13.03 -2.74
CA VAL A 77 15.48 -14.42 -2.54
C VAL A 77 16.19 -15.34 -3.54
N LEU A 78 16.20 -14.98 -4.82
CA LEU A 78 16.79 -15.77 -5.89
C LEU A 78 18.33 -15.81 -5.82
N CYS A 79 19.00 -14.71 -5.48
CA CYS A 79 20.46 -14.70 -5.32
C CYS A 79 20.94 -15.44 -4.05
N ASN A 80 20.07 -15.65 -3.05
CA ASN A 80 20.39 -16.46 -1.87
C ASN A 80 20.03 -17.94 -2.03
N LEU A 81 19.37 -18.34 -3.11
CA LEU A 81 19.17 -19.75 -3.45
C LEU A 81 20.45 -20.28 -4.08
N LYS A 82 21.30 -20.91 -3.26
CA LYS A 82 22.33 -21.83 -3.76
C LYS A 82 21.61 -23.11 -4.21
N PHE A 83 21.70 -23.41 -5.50
CA PHE A 83 21.41 -24.75 -6.03
C PHE A 83 22.61 -25.66 -5.82
#